data_AF-A0AAW0F988-F1
#
_entry.id   AF-A0AAW0F988-F1
#
_cell.length_a   1.000
_cell.length_b   1.000
_cell.length_c   1.000
_cell.angle_alpha   90.00
_cell.angle_beta   90.00
_cell.angle_gamma   90.00
#
_symmetry.space_group_name_H-M   'P 1'
#
loop_
_entity.id
_entity.type
_entity.pdbx_description
1 polymer ?
#
loop_
_entity_poly.entity_id
_entity_poly.type
_entity_poly.pdbx_seq_one_letter_code
_entity_poly.pdbx_strand_id
1 'polypeptide(L)'
;MVSILLLSNHNSHSIFAMSTPILAPEGPYIVGQHKSVKDGVTLRHRIVFWAAQTGDIPHVAAALALDPFVDVIILYTTSMQANADAANDTFLNACAASRLPPGPQPDSTVLKYPWARVRLVQCTSDEETLEIFSGLKPKQVQGKTFVNIGKACWHTFDKVKPRFQKDLKLWTYETSVKPKDSKDDKAREDKIYEYPSITPVGSTELIAMLFKTGTYPGGFYDFVGHALGSPKVSQVDISDWAAKRFAKTAFRLPAPGATAQKMKILLLWSRYSGQNTDSGYNPEGDSDPVGQSELIKFGRDLGFTVLTIGHDASWATSQQNEAAHGDIHLGEFWNEASTPQIPNPFLDKGRPGQTSFYVSLARNHNVVQIGQKTGGMDNAALVGIPTIYIEDVKSPSNFRMKMWVSVLRYTGAEVSRPPTILGKYLRALTEDETRALRDRERAFGMSPEKVRKEVKEKAKNWAAQAKVTPGRILLPSNLVFQPSYISNTISFISSGIGITAIITTQLE
;
A
#
# COMPACT_ATOMS: atom_id res chain seq x y z
N MET A 1 -56.16 -65.84 -6.46
CA MET A 1 -54.73 -65.52 -6.66
C MET A 1 -54.62 -64.00 -6.78
N VAL A 2 -54.25 -63.34 -5.68
CA VAL A 2 -54.11 -61.89 -5.56
C VAL A 2 -52.69 -61.68 -5.04
N SER A 3 -51.83 -61.07 -5.86
CA SER A 3 -50.45 -60.75 -5.48
C SER A 3 -50.39 -59.28 -5.07
N ILE A 4 -50.14 -59.08 -3.78
CA ILE A 4 -49.86 -57.81 -3.13
C ILE A 4 -48.34 -57.58 -3.22
N LEU A 5 -47.92 -56.51 -3.90
CA LEU A 5 -46.53 -56.05 -3.91
C LEU A 5 -46.37 -54.97 -2.82
N LEU A 6 -45.74 -55.35 -1.72
CA LEU A 6 -45.29 -54.42 -0.66
C LEU A 6 -43.89 -53.91 -1.03
N LEU A 7 -43.78 -52.62 -1.38
CA LEU A 7 -42.50 -51.91 -1.41
C LEU A 7 -42.35 -51.13 -0.10
N SER A 8 -41.28 -51.44 0.63
CA SER A 8 -40.91 -50.83 1.89
C SER A 8 -40.44 -49.39 1.69
N ASN A 9 -41.01 -48.48 2.48
CA ASN A 9 -40.66 -47.08 2.53
C ASN A 9 -39.51 -46.89 3.52
N HIS A 10 -38.27 -46.80 3.04
CA HIS A 10 -37.13 -46.33 3.82
C HIS A 10 -36.65 -44.99 3.27
N ASN A 11 -37.42 -43.92 3.53
CA ASN A 11 -36.95 -42.55 3.41
C ASN A 11 -36.64 -42.00 4.81
N SER A 12 -35.50 -42.40 5.36
CA SER A 12 -34.85 -41.65 6.44
C SER A 12 -33.99 -40.55 5.80
N HIS A 13 -34.65 -39.50 5.32
CA HIS A 13 -33.97 -38.22 5.12
C HIS A 13 -33.73 -37.62 6.51
N SER A 14 -32.60 -37.98 7.12
CA SER A 14 -31.99 -37.14 8.13
C SER A 14 -31.65 -35.82 7.46
N ILE A 15 -32.57 -34.86 7.60
CA ILE A 15 -32.28 -33.45 7.37
C ILE A 15 -31.15 -33.13 8.35
N PHE A 16 -29.91 -33.17 7.87
CA PHE A 16 -28.79 -32.53 8.54
C PHE A 16 -29.19 -31.06 8.63
N ALA A 17 -29.77 -30.66 9.77
CA ALA A 17 -29.83 -29.28 10.15
C ALA A 17 -28.38 -28.78 10.07
N MET A 18 -28.07 -28.02 9.01
CA MET A 18 -26.79 -27.34 8.92
C MET A 18 -26.72 -26.47 10.15
N SER A 19 -25.92 -26.91 11.12
CA SER A 19 -25.65 -26.19 12.36
C SER A 19 -25.36 -24.76 11.96
N THR A 20 -26.12 -23.82 12.54
CA THR A 20 -25.91 -22.40 12.28
C THR A 20 -24.43 -22.12 12.48
N PRO A 21 -23.72 -21.59 11.46
CA PRO A 21 -22.28 -21.38 11.54
C PRO A 21 -21.98 -20.57 12.80
N ILE A 22 -21.19 -21.15 13.71
CA ILE A 22 -20.71 -20.45 14.89
C ILE A 22 -19.64 -19.49 14.37
N LEU A 23 -19.95 -18.20 14.39
CA LEU A 23 -19.00 -17.16 14.04
C LEU A 23 -18.04 -16.96 15.22
N ALA A 24 -16.80 -16.57 14.92
CA ALA A 24 -15.81 -16.25 15.94
C ALA A 24 -16.40 -15.29 17.00
N PRO A 25 -16.14 -15.51 18.30
CA PRO A 25 -16.59 -14.61 19.35
C PRO A 25 -16.03 -13.20 19.13
N GLU A 26 -16.86 -12.18 19.42
CA GLU A 26 -16.42 -10.79 19.42
C GLU A 26 -15.33 -10.58 20.49
N GLY A 27 -14.25 -9.88 20.15
CA GLY A 27 -13.16 -9.62 21.09
C GLY A 27 -12.18 -8.56 20.62
N PRO A 28 -11.34 -8.04 21.55
CA PRO A 28 -10.30 -7.06 21.25
C PRO A 28 -9.33 -7.63 20.23
N TYR A 29 -9.23 -6.96 19.09
CA TYR A 29 -8.22 -7.26 18.09
C TYR A 29 -6.89 -6.65 18.51
N ILE A 30 -5.83 -7.46 18.46
CA ILE A 30 -4.47 -6.94 18.39
C ILE A 30 -3.90 -7.51 17.11
N VAL A 31 -3.60 -6.62 16.17
CA VAL A 31 -2.92 -6.95 14.92
C VAL A 31 -1.73 -7.89 15.21
N GLY A 32 -1.50 -8.93 14.40
CA GLY A 32 -0.43 -9.92 14.63
C GLY A 32 -0.55 -10.81 15.88
N GLN A 33 -1.66 -10.76 16.63
CA GLN A 33 -2.00 -11.78 17.63
C GLN A 33 -2.94 -12.83 17.02
N HIS A 34 -2.44 -14.06 16.90
CA HIS A 34 -3.17 -15.17 16.26
C HIS A 34 -3.78 -16.16 17.24
N LYS A 35 -3.68 -15.95 18.56
CA LYS A 35 -4.30 -16.88 19.53
C LYS A 35 -5.61 -16.31 20.04
N SER A 36 -6.70 -17.03 19.84
CA SER A 36 -7.94 -16.80 20.61
C SER A 36 -7.62 -17.00 22.10
N VAL A 37 -7.90 -15.98 22.91
CA VAL A 37 -7.63 -15.94 24.36
C VAL A 37 -8.39 -17.04 25.10
N LYS A 38 -9.53 -17.52 24.57
CA LYS A 38 -10.35 -18.56 25.22
C LYS A 38 -9.95 -19.98 24.83
N ASP A 39 -9.68 -20.25 23.55
CA ASP A 39 -9.78 -21.65 23.05
C ASP A 39 -8.51 -22.21 22.39
N GLY A 40 -7.42 -21.43 22.29
CA GLY A 40 -6.20 -21.88 21.60
C GLY A 40 -6.33 -22.03 20.08
N VAL A 41 -7.45 -21.54 19.52
CA VAL A 41 -7.69 -21.46 18.08
C VAL A 41 -6.76 -20.43 17.46
N THR A 42 -6.18 -20.79 16.31
CA THR A 42 -5.34 -19.87 15.55
C THR A 42 -6.21 -19.00 14.63
N LEU A 43 -6.31 -17.72 14.96
CA LEU A 43 -7.07 -16.73 14.19
C LEU A 43 -6.29 -16.32 12.93
N ARG A 44 -6.96 -16.42 11.78
CA ARG A 44 -6.45 -15.94 10.49
C ARG A 44 -7.10 -14.63 10.10
N HIS A 45 -6.36 -13.77 9.41
CA HIS A 45 -6.80 -12.45 8.99
C HIS A 45 -7.04 -12.39 7.50
N ARG A 46 -7.94 -11.51 7.06
CA ARG A 46 -8.23 -11.34 5.64
C ARG A 46 -8.17 -9.91 5.19
N ILE A 47 -7.23 -9.60 4.31
CA ILE A 47 -7.22 -8.35 3.58
C ILE A 47 -8.28 -8.42 2.49
N VAL A 48 -9.21 -7.47 2.47
CA VAL A 48 -10.06 -7.23 1.31
C VAL A 48 -9.42 -6.10 0.53
N PHE A 49 -8.96 -6.42 -0.68
CA PHE A 49 -8.23 -5.50 -1.55
C PHE A 49 -9.05 -5.24 -2.81
N TRP A 50 -9.26 -3.97 -3.16
CA TRP A 50 -9.87 -3.60 -4.43
C TRP A 50 -8.74 -3.33 -5.45
N ALA A 51 -8.80 -3.97 -6.62
CA ALA A 51 -7.79 -3.83 -7.68
C ALA A 51 -7.53 -2.38 -8.14
N ALA A 52 -8.44 -1.44 -7.88
CA ALA A 52 -8.20 -0.01 -8.11
C ALA A 52 -7.12 0.60 -7.19
N GLN A 53 -6.79 -0.03 -6.06
CA GLN A 53 -5.85 0.46 -5.05
C GLN A 53 -4.40 0.10 -5.37
N THR A 54 -3.94 0.36 -6.59
CA THR A 54 -2.60 -0.06 -7.06
C THR A 54 -1.44 0.54 -6.25
N GLY A 55 -1.68 1.64 -5.54
CA GLY A 55 -0.72 2.24 -4.60
C GLY A 55 -0.57 1.49 -3.28
N ASP A 56 -1.57 0.67 -2.89
CA ASP A 56 -1.55 -0.08 -1.65
C ASP A 56 -1.01 -1.51 -1.81
N ILE A 57 -0.71 -1.94 -3.04
CA ILE A 57 -0.11 -3.25 -3.34
C ILE A 57 1.12 -3.54 -2.45
N PRO A 58 2.10 -2.63 -2.29
CA PRO A 58 3.27 -2.91 -1.46
C PRO A 58 2.93 -3.17 0.03
N HIS A 59 1.93 -2.49 0.58
CA HIS A 59 1.51 -2.70 1.98
C HIS A 59 0.85 -4.06 2.16
N VAL A 60 -0.05 -4.43 1.25
CA VAL A 60 -0.72 -5.74 1.30
C VAL A 60 0.30 -6.85 1.11
N ALA A 61 1.22 -6.71 0.15
CA ALA A 61 2.29 -7.67 -0.07
C ALA A 61 3.22 -7.82 1.15
N ALA A 62 3.68 -6.71 1.74
CA ALA A 62 4.50 -6.76 2.94
C ALA A 62 3.76 -7.40 4.12
N ALA A 63 2.48 -7.10 4.33
CA ALA A 63 1.67 -7.78 5.34
C ALA A 63 1.59 -9.30 5.12
N LEU A 64 1.36 -9.75 3.88
CA LEU A 64 1.31 -11.18 3.53
C LEU A 64 2.66 -11.88 3.74
N ALA A 65 3.77 -11.20 3.45
CA ALA A 65 5.11 -11.71 3.68
C ALA A 65 5.43 -11.83 5.18
N LEU A 66 5.11 -10.78 5.95
CA LEU A 66 5.45 -10.67 7.36
C LEU A 66 4.51 -11.46 8.29
N ASP A 67 3.32 -11.83 7.83
CA ASP A 67 2.35 -12.57 8.64
C ASP A 67 1.75 -13.72 7.82
N PRO A 68 2.16 -14.99 8.10
CA PRO A 68 1.68 -16.14 7.36
C PRO A 68 0.20 -16.46 7.60
N PHE A 69 -0.44 -15.85 8.62
CA PHE A 69 -1.86 -16.02 8.92
C PHE A 69 -2.74 -14.94 8.29
N VAL A 70 -2.15 -14.02 7.52
CA VAL A 70 -2.90 -13.06 6.70
C VAL A 70 -3.13 -13.64 5.31
N ASP A 71 -4.35 -13.52 4.82
CA ASP A 71 -4.75 -13.90 3.48
C ASP A 71 -5.37 -12.70 2.77
N VAL A 72 -5.54 -12.76 1.45
CA VAL A 72 -6.09 -11.65 0.67
C VAL A 72 -7.16 -12.11 -0.33
N ILE A 73 -8.23 -11.32 -0.42
CA ILE A 73 -9.20 -11.36 -1.52
C ILE A 73 -9.00 -10.11 -2.37
N ILE A 74 -8.78 -10.30 -3.67
CA ILE A 74 -8.71 -9.26 -4.69
C ILE A 74 -10.08 -9.17 -5.36
N LEU A 75 -10.78 -8.06 -5.14
CA LEU A 75 -12.02 -7.70 -5.81
C LEU A 75 -11.68 -6.90 -7.07
N TYR A 76 -12.26 -7.28 -8.22
CA TYR A 76 -12.00 -6.60 -9.48
C TYR A 76 -13.17 -6.74 -10.45
N THR A 77 -13.29 -5.81 -11.39
CA THR A 77 -14.17 -5.90 -12.56
C THR A 77 -13.33 -6.23 -13.80
N THR A 78 -13.97 -6.61 -14.90
CA THR A 78 -13.27 -6.94 -16.17
C THR A 78 -12.34 -5.81 -16.64
N SER A 79 -12.72 -4.55 -16.46
CA SER A 79 -11.90 -3.38 -16.80
C SER A 79 -10.64 -3.24 -15.93
N MET A 80 -10.58 -3.93 -14.79
CA MET A 80 -9.45 -3.91 -13.84
C MET A 80 -8.62 -5.19 -13.86
N GLN A 81 -8.85 -6.12 -14.80
CA GLN A 81 -8.15 -7.42 -14.87
C GLN A 81 -6.62 -7.25 -14.78
N ALA A 82 -6.04 -6.35 -15.57
CA ALA A 82 -4.60 -6.12 -15.56
C ALA A 82 -4.06 -5.66 -14.19
N ASN A 83 -4.82 -4.83 -13.46
CA ASN A 83 -4.43 -4.42 -12.11
C ASN A 83 -4.56 -5.58 -11.10
N ALA A 84 -5.59 -6.41 -11.26
CA ALA A 84 -5.81 -7.59 -10.42
C ALA A 84 -4.70 -8.62 -10.62
N ASP A 85 -4.29 -8.87 -11.87
CA ASP A 85 -3.20 -9.79 -12.20
C ASP A 85 -1.86 -9.29 -11.63
N ALA A 86 -1.56 -7.99 -11.79
CA ALA A 86 -0.36 -7.39 -11.23
C ALA A 86 -0.32 -7.46 -9.69
N ALA A 87 -1.47 -7.26 -9.02
CA ALA A 87 -1.59 -7.43 -7.58
C ALA A 87 -1.41 -8.89 -7.16
N ASN A 88 -2.08 -9.82 -7.88
CA ASN A 88 -2.01 -11.25 -7.64
C ASN A 88 -0.57 -11.78 -7.70
N ASP A 89 0.18 -11.44 -8.74
CA ASP A 89 1.58 -11.86 -8.89
C ASP A 89 2.44 -11.35 -7.73
N THR A 90 2.24 -10.10 -7.31
CA THR A 90 2.97 -9.52 -6.18
C THR A 90 2.63 -10.23 -4.86
N PHE A 91 1.35 -10.52 -4.63
CA PHE A 91 0.88 -11.17 -3.41
C PHE A 91 1.32 -12.64 -3.34
N LEU A 92 1.34 -13.36 -4.47
CA LEU A 92 1.83 -14.73 -4.53
C LEU A 92 3.33 -14.80 -4.21
N ASN A 93 4.14 -13.88 -4.74
CA ASN A 93 5.57 -13.79 -4.39
C ASN A 93 5.76 -13.54 -2.89
N ALA A 94 5.00 -12.60 -2.32
CA ALA A 94 5.06 -12.31 -0.89
C ALA A 94 4.65 -13.51 -0.02
N CYS A 95 3.56 -14.20 -0.38
CA CYS A 95 3.13 -15.41 0.31
C CYS A 95 4.17 -16.54 0.23
N ALA A 96 4.86 -16.69 -0.90
CA ALA A 96 5.90 -17.69 -1.09
C ALA A 96 7.17 -17.40 -0.26
N ALA A 97 7.49 -16.12 -0.07
CA ALA A 97 8.60 -15.69 0.78
C ALA A 97 8.26 -15.71 2.28
N SER A 98 6.97 -15.75 2.63
CA SER A 98 6.49 -15.70 4.01
C SER A 98 7.10 -16.83 4.84
N ARG A 99 7.75 -16.45 5.96
CA ARG A 99 8.34 -17.43 6.89
C ARG A 99 7.31 -17.79 7.95
N LEU A 100 7.09 -19.08 8.13
CA LEU A 100 6.35 -19.57 9.28
C LEU A 100 7.14 -19.25 10.56
N PRO A 101 6.48 -18.73 11.61
CA PRO A 101 7.15 -18.48 12.88
C PRO A 101 7.72 -19.80 13.42
N PRO A 102 8.90 -19.79 14.08
CA PRO A 102 9.45 -20.99 14.68
C PRO A 102 8.48 -21.55 15.74
N GLY A 103 8.16 -22.84 15.64
CA GLY A 103 7.24 -23.52 16.57
C GLY A 103 6.34 -24.56 15.91
N PRO A 104 5.55 -25.31 16.71
CA PRO A 104 4.54 -26.23 16.19
C PRO A 104 3.54 -25.44 15.35
N GLN A 105 3.49 -25.76 14.06
CA GLN A 105 2.55 -25.14 13.14
C GLN A 105 1.17 -25.74 13.38
N PRO A 106 0.10 -24.92 13.39
CA PRO A 106 -1.24 -25.47 13.24
C PRO A 106 -1.28 -26.26 11.93
N ASP A 107 -1.82 -27.49 11.98
CA ASP A 107 -1.94 -28.40 10.85
C ASP A 107 -2.95 -27.87 9.82
N SER A 108 -2.57 -26.79 9.14
CA SER A 108 -3.38 -26.14 8.13
C SER A 108 -2.68 -26.24 6.79
N THR A 109 -3.29 -27.05 5.90
CA THR A 109 -2.86 -27.23 4.52
C THR A 109 -2.66 -25.90 3.77
N VAL A 110 -3.38 -24.84 4.15
CA VAL A 110 -3.28 -23.51 3.54
C VAL A 110 -1.92 -22.84 3.78
N LEU A 111 -1.28 -23.05 4.93
CA LEU A 111 0.08 -22.53 5.19
C LEU A 111 1.14 -23.23 4.33
N LYS A 112 0.85 -24.46 3.89
CA LYS A 112 1.72 -25.23 2.98
C LYS A 112 1.65 -24.73 1.54
N TYR A 113 0.59 -24.02 1.18
CA TYR A 113 0.30 -23.63 -0.20
C TYR A 113 0.14 -22.10 -0.32
N PRO A 114 1.20 -21.35 -0.65
CA PRO A 114 1.15 -19.89 -0.81
C PRO A 114 0.03 -19.41 -1.74
N TRP A 115 -0.26 -20.14 -2.82
CA TRP A 115 -1.34 -19.84 -3.75
C TRP A 115 -2.75 -19.93 -3.12
N ALA A 116 -2.90 -20.64 -2.00
CA ALA A 116 -4.18 -20.76 -1.31
C ALA A 116 -4.54 -19.49 -0.51
N ARG A 117 -3.56 -18.61 -0.29
CA ARG A 117 -3.68 -17.37 0.50
C ARG A 117 -4.12 -16.16 -0.32
N VAL A 118 -4.11 -16.26 -1.64
CA VAL A 118 -4.55 -15.23 -2.58
C VAL A 118 -5.79 -15.73 -3.32
N ARG A 119 -6.84 -14.90 -3.37
CA ARG A 119 -8.11 -15.22 -4.02
C ARG A 119 -8.52 -14.08 -4.94
N LEU A 120 -8.90 -14.40 -6.16
CA LEU A 120 -9.45 -13.48 -7.14
C LEU A 120 -10.97 -13.60 -7.16
N VAL A 121 -11.68 -12.48 -7.06
CA VAL A 121 -13.14 -12.43 -7.12
C VAL A 121 -13.55 -11.38 -8.13
N GLN A 122 -13.97 -11.86 -9.31
CA GLN A 122 -14.54 -11.01 -10.33
C GLN A 122 -15.95 -10.57 -9.92
N CYS A 123 -16.15 -9.27 -9.87
CA CYS A 123 -17.41 -8.59 -9.66
C CYS A 123 -18.01 -8.18 -11.01
N THR A 124 -19.33 -8.09 -11.07
CA THR A 124 -20.09 -7.74 -12.27
C THR A 124 -20.08 -6.25 -12.56
N SER A 125 -19.90 -5.41 -11.54
CA SER A 125 -19.82 -3.95 -11.69
C SER A 125 -18.94 -3.29 -10.61
N ASP A 126 -18.61 -2.02 -10.82
CA ASP A 126 -17.86 -1.22 -9.86
C ASP A 126 -18.70 -0.92 -8.61
N GLU A 127 -20.04 -0.80 -8.75
CA GLU A 127 -20.97 -0.66 -7.63
C GLU A 127 -20.99 -1.91 -6.75
N GLU A 128 -21.05 -3.11 -7.35
CA GLU A 128 -20.95 -4.37 -6.59
C GLU A 128 -19.60 -4.45 -5.87
N THR A 129 -18.52 -4.09 -6.55
CA THR A 129 -17.18 -4.08 -5.96
C THR A 129 -17.11 -3.15 -4.76
N LEU A 130 -17.62 -1.93 -4.89
CA LEU A 130 -17.66 -0.94 -3.82
C LEU A 130 -18.55 -1.38 -2.66
N GLU A 131 -19.69 -2.02 -2.94
CA GLU A 131 -20.60 -2.54 -1.93
C GLU A 131 -19.93 -3.64 -1.10
N ILE A 132 -19.28 -4.60 -1.74
CA ILE A 132 -18.53 -5.67 -1.06
C ILE A 132 -17.38 -5.05 -0.25
N PHE A 133 -16.56 -4.21 -0.88
CA PHE A 133 -15.40 -3.60 -0.22
C PHE A 133 -15.81 -2.75 0.99
N SER A 134 -16.83 -1.91 0.84
CA SER A 134 -17.33 -1.03 1.92
C SER A 134 -18.06 -1.82 3.00
N GLY A 135 -18.78 -2.88 2.61
CA GLY A 135 -19.47 -3.77 3.54
C GLY A 135 -18.51 -4.51 4.45
N LEU A 136 -17.37 -4.96 3.91
CA LEU A 136 -16.34 -5.73 4.65
C LEU A 136 -15.30 -4.86 5.34
N LYS A 137 -15.27 -3.56 5.04
CA LYS A 137 -14.45 -2.61 5.80
C LYS A 137 -14.89 -2.62 7.28
N PRO A 138 -13.96 -2.76 8.24
CA PRO A 138 -14.31 -2.66 9.65
C PRO A 138 -14.74 -1.24 10.00
N LYS A 139 -15.75 -1.12 10.86
CA LYS A 139 -16.19 0.14 11.47
C LYS A 139 -15.02 0.78 12.20
N GLN A 140 -14.70 2.02 11.86
CA GLN A 140 -13.77 2.82 12.64
C GLN A 140 -14.43 3.20 13.97
N VAL A 141 -13.77 2.92 15.10
CA VAL A 141 -14.25 3.30 16.43
C VAL A 141 -13.35 4.41 16.97
N GLN A 142 -13.85 5.66 16.96
CA GLN A 142 -13.29 6.82 17.69
C GLN A 142 -11.75 6.97 17.65
N GLY A 143 -11.15 6.96 16.46
CA GLY A 143 -9.70 7.18 16.31
C GLY A 143 -8.81 6.08 16.90
N LYS A 144 -9.39 5.00 17.43
CA LYS A 144 -8.71 3.78 17.83
C LYS A 144 -8.84 2.75 16.73
N THR A 145 -7.71 2.15 16.41
CA THR A 145 -7.60 1.12 15.38
C THR A 145 -8.16 -0.19 15.89
N PHE A 146 -9.21 -0.64 15.18
CA PHE A 146 -9.80 -1.97 15.20
C PHE A 146 -9.96 -2.57 16.61
N VAL A 147 -11.02 -2.20 17.32
CA VAL A 147 -11.27 -2.77 18.66
C VAL A 147 -12.06 -4.09 18.58
N ASN A 148 -12.80 -4.36 17.51
CA ASN A 148 -13.65 -5.56 17.41
C ASN A 148 -13.47 -6.29 16.07
N ILE A 149 -13.24 -7.61 16.14
CA ILE A 149 -13.29 -8.53 14.99
C ILE A 149 -14.65 -9.23 14.91
N GLY A 150 -15.09 -9.57 13.69
CA GLY A 150 -16.29 -10.37 13.45
C GLY A 150 -17.42 -9.63 12.71
N LYS A 151 -18.50 -10.33 12.36
CA LYS A 151 -19.62 -9.81 11.55
C LYS A 151 -20.20 -8.48 12.05
N ALA A 152 -20.22 -8.23 13.35
CA ALA A 152 -20.72 -6.98 13.92
C ALA A 152 -19.85 -5.75 13.58
N CYS A 153 -18.57 -5.96 13.24
CA CYS A 153 -17.64 -4.91 12.85
C CYS A 153 -17.82 -4.47 11.39
N TRP A 154 -18.62 -5.16 10.59
CA TRP A 154 -18.85 -4.82 9.18
C TRP A 154 -19.89 -3.70 9.04
N HIS A 155 -19.64 -2.77 8.11
CA HIS A 155 -20.51 -1.60 7.92
C HIS A 155 -21.92 -1.98 7.44
N THR A 156 -22.04 -2.96 6.53
CA THR A 156 -23.33 -3.36 5.94
C THR A 156 -23.39 -4.86 5.65
N PHE A 157 -23.28 -5.70 6.69
CA PHE A 157 -23.32 -7.16 6.54
C PHE A 157 -24.55 -7.64 5.74
N ASP A 158 -25.73 -7.08 5.99
CA ASP A 158 -26.97 -7.58 5.39
C ASP A 158 -27.02 -7.44 3.87
N LYS A 159 -26.31 -6.45 3.33
CA LYS A 159 -26.19 -6.24 1.88
C LYS A 159 -25.29 -7.28 1.21
N VAL A 160 -24.17 -7.60 1.85
CA VAL A 160 -23.20 -8.59 1.34
C VAL A 160 -23.57 -10.03 1.71
N LYS A 161 -24.46 -10.24 2.69
CA LYS A 161 -24.88 -11.54 3.23
C LYS A 161 -25.26 -12.58 2.15
N PRO A 162 -26.05 -12.26 1.11
CA PRO A 162 -26.40 -13.25 0.09
C PRO A 162 -25.17 -13.81 -0.64
N ARG A 163 -24.16 -12.97 -0.88
CA ARG A 163 -22.90 -13.39 -1.52
C ARG A 163 -22.08 -14.30 -0.60
N PHE A 164 -22.08 -14.02 0.71
CA PHE A 164 -21.44 -14.86 1.70
C PHE A 164 -22.09 -16.24 1.79
N GLN A 165 -23.42 -16.29 1.77
CA GLN A 165 -24.16 -17.54 1.82
C GLN A 165 -23.97 -18.37 0.55
N LYS A 166 -23.79 -17.72 -0.61
CA LYS A 166 -23.53 -18.40 -1.89
C LYS A 166 -22.16 -19.10 -1.93
N ASP A 167 -21.14 -18.51 -1.29
CA ASP A 167 -19.77 -19.04 -1.32
C ASP A 167 -19.08 -18.93 0.04
N LEU A 168 -19.64 -19.60 1.05
CA LEU A 168 -19.15 -19.48 2.42
C LEU A 168 -17.64 -19.79 2.53
N LYS A 169 -17.14 -20.77 1.76
CA LYS A 169 -15.74 -21.19 1.75
C LYS A 169 -14.79 -20.15 1.15
N LEU A 170 -15.24 -19.33 0.21
CA LEU A 170 -14.46 -18.21 -0.29
C LEU A 170 -14.20 -17.19 0.82
N TRP A 171 -15.20 -16.95 1.68
CA TRP A 171 -15.16 -15.86 2.64
C TRP A 171 -14.79 -16.26 4.06
N THR A 172 -14.84 -17.55 4.41
CA THR A 172 -14.63 -18.07 5.78
C THR A 172 -13.66 -19.27 5.78
N TYR A 173 -12.85 -19.42 6.82
CA TYR A 173 -12.14 -20.69 7.09
C TYR A 173 -12.99 -21.52 8.01
N GLU A 174 -13.09 -22.81 7.72
CA GLU A 174 -13.65 -23.77 8.65
C GLU A 174 -12.52 -24.24 9.57
N THR A 175 -12.56 -23.83 10.83
CA THR A 175 -11.70 -24.39 11.88
C THR A 175 -12.53 -25.33 12.74
N SER A 176 -12.02 -26.55 12.92
CA SER A 176 -12.58 -27.52 13.86
C SER A 176 -11.99 -27.25 15.23
N VAL A 177 -12.84 -27.00 16.23
CA VAL A 177 -12.40 -26.89 17.63
C VAL A 177 -12.86 -28.12 18.38
N LYS A 178 -11.90 -28.91 18.91
CA LYS A 178 -12.21 -29.92 19.92
C LYS A 178 -12.33 -29.24 21.28
N PRO A 179 -13.43 -29.44 22.03
CA PRO A 179 -13.53 -28.93 23.40
C PRO A 179 -12.35 -29.42 24.23
N LYS A 180 -11.66 -28.52 24.93
CA LYS A 180 -10.45 -28.83 25.73
C LYS A 180 -10.64 -29.97 26.74
N ASP A 181 -11.87 -30.16 27.20
CA ASP A 181 -12.23 -31.16 28.21
C ASP A 181 -12.90 -32.42 27.63
N SER A 182 -13.05 -32.52 26.31
CA SER A 182 -13.62 -33.72 25.69
C SER A 182 -12.59 -34.85 25.66
N LYS A 183 -12.84 -35.89 26.48
CA LYS A 183 -12.18 -37.19 26.34
C LYS A 183 -12.83 -38.07 25.26
N ASP A 184 -13.93 -37.63 24.68
CA ASP A 184 -14.62 -38.36 23.62
C ASP A 184 -14.04 -37.94 22.26
N ASP A 185 -13.38 -38.88 21.58
CA ASP A 185 -12.90 -38.71 20.21
C ASP A 185 -14.04 -38.43 19.21
N LYS A 186 -15.30 -38.66 19.63
CA LYS A 186 -16.52 -38.37 18.86
C LYS A 186 -17.21 -37.06 19.24
N ALA A 187 -16.66 -36.27 20.17
CA ALA A 187 -17.24 -34.96 20.45
C ALA A 187 -17.28 -34.15 19.15
N ARG A 188 -18.47 -33.58 18.87
CA ARG A 188 -18.70 -32.77 17.67
C ARG A 188 -17.62 -31.68 17.62
N GLU A 189 -16.86 -31.69 16.54
CA GLU A 189 -16.04 -30.55 16.16
C GLU A 189 -17.00 -29.42 15.80
N ASP A 190 -17.05 -28.40 16.65
CA ASP A 190 -17.73 -27.17 16.30
C ASP A 190 -16.93 -26.52 15.17
N LYS A 191 -17.61 -26.26 14.07
CA LYS A 191 -17.06 -25.57 12.90
C LYS A 191 -17.17 -24.08 13.17
N ILE A 192 -16.04 -23.44 13.43
CA ILE A 192 -15.95 -21.99 13.56
C ILE A 192 -15.56 -21.41 12.20
N TYR A 193 -16.29 -20.38 11.78
CA TYR A 193 -16.04 -19.67 10.54
C TYR A 193 -15.41 -18.29 10.83
N GLU A 194 -14.10 -18.14 10.60
CA GLU A 194 -13.33 -16.99 11.09
C GLU A 194 -12.57 -16.23 10.00
N TYR A 195 -12.82 -14.90 9.89
CA TYR A 195 -11.81 -13.87 9.61
C TYR A 195 -12.27 -12.50 10.11
N PRO A 196 -11.43 -11.74 10.83
CA PRO A 196 -11.48 -10.30 10.70
C PRO A 196 -11.04 -9.89 9.30
N SER A 197 -11.90 -9.11 8.65
CA SER A 197 -11.48 -8.30 7.53
C SER A 197 -10.55 -7.21 8.03
N ILE A 198 -9.39 -7.06 7.41
CA ILE A 198 -8.54 -5.88 7.53
C ILE A 198 -8.52 -5.18 6.17
N THR A 199 -8.37 -3.86 6.18
CA THR A 199 -8.22 -3.06 4.95
C THR A 199 -6.75 -2.88 4.63
N PRO A 200 -6.39 -2.35 3.45
CA PRO A 200 -4.99 -1.99 3.18
C PRO A 200 -4.39 -1.01 4.21
N VAL A 201 -5.23 -0.16 4.84
CA VAL A 201 -4.79 0.65 5.99
C VAL A 201 -4.36 -0.23 7.16
N GLY A 202 -5.15 -1.27 7.47
CA GLY A 202 -4.81 -2.29 8.47
C GLY A 202 -3.48 -3.00 8.19
N SER A 203 -3.15 -3.24 6.91
CA SER A 203 -1.85 -3.80 6.49
C SER A 203 -0.69 -2.88 6.89
N THR A 204 -0.83 -1.56 6.69
CA THR A 204 0.17 -0.56 7.08
C THR A 204 0.46 -0.59 8.59
N GLU A 205 -0.56 -0.83 9.41
CA GLU A 205 -0.43 -0.87 10.88
C GLU A 205 0.20 -2.19 11.35
N LEU A 206 -0.17 -3.30 10.71
CA LEU A 206 0.45 -4.62 10.95
C LEU A 206 1.96 -4.55 10.72
N ILE A 207 2.37 -3.98 9.60
CA ILE A 207 3.80 -3.80 9.29
C ILE A 207 4.48 -2.96 10.38
N ALA A 208 3.90 -1.80 10.72
CA ALA A 208 4.46 -0.92 11.74
C ALA A 208 4.60 -1.62 13.08
N MET A 209 3.60 -2.39 13.49
CA MET A 209 3.61 -3.13 14.74
C MET A 209 4.64 -4.26 14.74
N LEU A 210 4.68 -5.11 13.70
CA LEU A 210 5.66 -6.20 13.58
C LEU A 210 7.10 -5.68 13.55
N PHE A 211 7.29 -4.47 13.01
CA PHE A 211 8.56 -3.77 13.09
C PHE A 211 8.89 -3.36 14.54
N LYS A 212 7.96 -2.74 15.27
CA LYS A 212 8.17 -2.33 16.69
C LYS A 212 8.52 -3.49 17.60
N THR A 213 7.84 -4.62 17.43
CA THR A 213 8.02 -5.79 18.30
C THR A 213 9.34 -6.51 18.04
N GLY A 214 10.12 -6.09 17.04
CA GLY A 214 11.40 -6.71 16.72
C GLY A 214 11.26 -8.15 16.24
N THR A 215 10.07 -8.55 15.74
CA THR A 215 9.79 -9.91 15.25
C THR A 215 10.75 -10.33 14.13
N TYR A 216 11.41 -9.34 13.49
CA TYR A 216 12.41 -9.51 12.44
C TYR A 216 13.75 -8.86 12.85
N PRO A 217 14.57 -9.48 13.72
CA PRO A 217 15.83 -8.89 14.15
C PRO A 217 16.82 -8.80 12.98
N GLY A 218 17.31 -7.59 12.68
CA GLY A 218 18.46 -7.33 11.81
C GLY A 218 18.28 -7.52 10.30
N GLY A 219 17.12 -8.00 9.83
CA GLY A 219 16.91 -8.36 8.41
C GLY A 219 15.55 -7.97 7.84
N PHE A 220 14.78 -7.11 8.51
CA PHE A 220 13.45 -6.72 8.06
C PHE A 220 13.44 -6.20 6.62
N TYR A 221 14.27 -5.21 6.30
CA TYR A 221 14.29 -4.59 4.97
C TYR A 221 14.80 -5.54 3.90
N ASP A 222 15.77 -6.39 4.20
CA ASP A 222 16.25 -7.41 3.26
C ASP A 222 15.19 -8.49 3.00
N PHE A 223 14.49 -8.93 4.04
CA PHE A 223 13.38 -9.87 3.93
C PHE A 223 12.25 -9.30 3.08
N VAL A 224 11.79 -8.09 3.41
CA VAL A 224 10.72 -7.40 2.67
C VAL A 224 11.17 -7.12 1.23
N GLY A 225 12.39 -6.63 1.03
CA GLY A 225 12.95 -6.42 -0.31
C GLY A 225 13.00 -7.69 -1.16
N HIS A 226 13.34 -8.82 -0.56
CA HIS A 226 13.29 -10.12 -1.25
C HIS A 226 11.85 -10.56 -1.55
N ALA A 227 10.94 -10.44 -0.57
CA ALA A 227 9.56 -10.89 -0.70
C ALA A 227 8.74 -10.07 -1.71
N LEU A 228 9.00 -8.77 -1.81
CA LEU A 228 8.31 -7.86 -2.72
C LEU A 228 9.02 -7.73 -4.07
N GLY A 229 10.28 -8.16 -4.18
CA GLY A 229 11.07 -8.11 -5.39
C GLY A 229 10.63 -9.14 -6.43
N SER A 230 10.92 -8.87 -7.70
CA SER A 230 10.72 -9.85 -8.77
C SER A 230 11.90 -10.83 -8.81
N PRO A 231 11.68 -12.15 -8.65
CA PRO A 231 12.75 -13.14 -8.85
C PRO A 231 13.22 -13.21 -10.32
N LYS A 232 12.44 -12.63 -11.25
CA LYS A 232 12.76 -12.56 -12.68
C LYS A 232 13.58 -11.33 -13.07
N VAL A 233 13.92 -10.47 -12.11
CA VAL A 233 14.73 -9.26 -12.35
C VAL A 233 16.01 -9.40 -11.55
N SER A 234 17.09 -9.82 -12.20
CA SER A 234 18.37 -10.03 -11.51
C SER A 234 19.11 -8.71 -11.32
N GLN A 235 20.01 -8.67 -10.34
CA GLN A 235 20.88 -7.50 -10.14
C GLN A 235 21.80 -7.25 -11.36
N VAL A 236 22.17 -8.29 -12.11
CA VAL A 236 22.94 -8.15 -13.36
C VAL A 236 22.11 -7.38 -14.39
N ASP A 237 20.86 -7.78 -14.61
CA ASP A 237 19.98 -7.11 -15.58
C ASP A 237 19.75 -5.64 -15.21
N ILE A 238 19.56 -5.35 -13.92
CA ILE A 238 19.41 -3.98 -13.40
C ILE A 238 20.67 -3.15 -13.69
N SER A 239 21.84 -3.73 -13.42
CA SER A 239 23.13 -3.06 -13.60
C SER A 239 23.40 -2.76 -15.08
N ASP A 240 23.15 -3.73 -15.94
CA ASP A 240 23.31 -3.61 -17.40
C ASP A 240 22.34 -2.58 -17.98
N TRP A 241 21.08 -2.62 -17.57
CA TRP A 241 20.09 -1.62 -17.97
C TRP A 241 20.51 -0.21 -17.55
N ALA A 242 20.93 -0.02 -16.29
CA ALA A 242 21.36 1.27 -15.78
C ALA A 242 22.61 1.79 -16.52
N ALA A 243 23.60 0.92 -16.76
CA ALA A 243 24.81 1.27 -17.49
C ALA A 243 24.52 1.72 -18.93
N LYS A 244 23.61 1.03 -19.62
CA LYS A 244 23.20 1.39 -21.00
C LYS A 244 22.36 2.66 -21.03
N ARG A 245 21.33 2.73 -20.18
CA ARG A 245 20.38 3.85 -20.13
C ARG A 245 21.04 5.15 -19.72
N PHE A 246 21.97 5.09 -18.77
CA PHE A 246 22.61 6.27 -18.18
C PHE A 246 24.11 6.35 -18.54
N ALA A 247 24.50 5.80 -19.68
CA ALA A 247 25.89 5.72 -20.15
C ALA A 247 26.61 7.08 -20.14
N LYS A 248 25.88 8.16 -20.40
CA LYS A 248 26.39 9.54 -20.43
C LYS A 248 26.45 10.24 -19.06
N THR A 249 26.05 9.56 -17.99
CA THR A 249 26.04 10.11 -16.63
C THR A 249 27.09 9.39 -15.77
N ALA A 250 27.33 9.86 -14.54
CA ALA A 250 28.14 9.16 -13.55
C ALA A 250 27.39 8.06 -12.77
N PHE A 251 26.06 7.96 -12.92
CA PHE A 251 25.25 7.02 -12.14
C PHE A 251 25.48 5.57 -12.57
N ARG A 252 25.78 4.71 -11.61
CA ARG A 252 26.07 3.29 -11.83
C ARG A 252 25.45 2.45 -10.73
N LEU A 253 24.72 1.41 -11.12
CA LEU A 253 24.37 0.31 -10.21
C LEU A 253 25.36 -0.82 -10.46
N PRO A 254 26.21 -1.18 -9.48
CA PRO A 254 27.23 -2.21 -9.67
C PRO A 254 26.62 -3.60 -9.80
N ALA A 255 27.24 -4.43 -10.64
CA ALA A 255 26.95 -5.86 -10.71
C ALA A 255 27.17 -6.55 -9.36
N PRO A 256 26.60 -7.75 -9.13
CA PRO A 256 26.82 -8.50 -7.89
C PRO A 256 28.30 -8.65 -7.53
N GLY A 257 28.66 -8.28 -6.31
CA GLY A 257 30.04 -8.38 -5.80
C GLY A 257 30.99 -7.26 -6.24
N ALA A 258 30.59 -6.40 -7.19
CA ALA A 258 31.36 -5.21 -7.52
C ALA A 258 31.09 -4.08 -6.52
N THR A 259 32.13 -3.32 -6.18
CA THR A 259 32.01 -2.12 -5.36
C THR A 259 31.99 -0.89 -6.26
N ALA A 260 30.95 -0.08 -6.15
CA ALA A 260 30.93 1.27 -6.73
C ALA A 260 31.15 2.29 -5.62
N GLN A 261 31.71 3.45 -5.97
CA GLN A 261 31.69 4.60 -5.07
C GLN A 261 30.22 4.95 -4.76
N LYS A 262 29.85 4.90 -3.48
CA LYS A 262 28.48 5.21 -3.06
C LYS A 262 28.18 6.69 -3.33
N MET A 263 27.18 6.95 -4.15
CA MET A 263 26.65 8.30 -4.38
C MET A 263 25.69 8.69 -3.25
N LYS A 264 25.58 10.00 -2.99
CA LYS A 264 24.45 10.57 -2.23
C LYS A 264 23.32 10.82 -3.20
N ILE A 265 22.22 10.07 -3.07
CA ILE A 265 21.08 10.13 -3.99
C ILE A 265 19.86 10.70 -3.29
N LEU A 266 19.26 11.73 -3.87
CA LEU A 266 17.92 12.19 -3.51
C LEU A 266 16.93 11.62 -4.53
N LEU A 267 16.12 10.65 -4.12
CA LEU A 267 15.04 10.10 -4.91
C LEU A 267 13.78 10.97 -4.73
N LEU A 268 13.45 11.76 -5.74
CA LEU A 268 12.35 12.71 -5.74
C LEU A 268 11.16 12.15 -6.53
N TRP A 269 10.04 11.91 -5.86
CA TRP A 269 8.82 11.46 -6.51
C TRP A 269 7.98 12.62 -7.04
N SER A 270 7.68 12.53 -8.33
CA SER A 270 6.68 13.34 -9.01
C SER A 270 5.41 12.52 -9.22
N ARG A 271 4.26 13.09 -8.89
CA ARG A 271 2.96 12.47 -9.12
C ARG A 271 1.98 13.54 -9.56
N TYR A 272 1.36 13.39 -10.73
CA TYR A 272 0.34 14.32 -11.22
C TYR A 272 -0.96 13.61 -11.57
N SER A 273 -1.19 12.42 -11.00
CA SER A 273 -2.24 11.50 -11.42
C SER A 273 -3.63 12.12 -11.36
N GLY A 274 -3.94 12.92 -10.34
CA GLY A 274 -5.26 13.53 -10.16
C GLY A 274 -5.57 14.63 -11.18
N GLN A 275 -4.55 15.30 -11.70
CA GLN A 275 -4.67 16.35 -12.71
C GLN A 275 -4.50 15.81 -14.13
N ASN A 276 -3.62 14.84 -14.34
CA ASN A 276 -3.30 14.30 -15.66
C ASN A 276 -4.44 13.49 -16.27
N THR A 277 -5.23 12.81 -15.46
CA THR A 277 -6.38 12.04 -15.95
C THR A 277 -7.67 12.48 -15.27
N ASP A 278 -8.80 12.26 -15.92
CA ASP A 278 -10.10 12.49 -15.30
C ASP A 278 -10.44 11.36 -14.31
N SER A 279 -9.81 10.21 -14.44
CA SER A 279 -9.90 9.06 -13.52
C SER A 279 -8.85 9.07 -12.39
N GLY A 280 -8.00 10.10 -12.31
CA GLY A 280 -6.92 10.23 -11.35
C GLY A 280 -7.34 10.16 -9.88
N TYR A 281 -6.60 9.40 -9.08
CA TYR A 281 -6.87 9.22 -7.65
C TYR A 281 -6.10 10.26 -6.81
N ASN A 282 -6.76 10.87 -5.81
CA ASN A 282 -6.15 11.78 -4.81
C ASN A 282 -5.43 13.03 -5.38
N PRO A 283 -6.13 13.90 -6.14
CA PRO A 283 -5.58 15.15 -6.68
C PRO A 283 -5.02 16.14 -5.64
N GLU A 284 -5.46 16.05 -4.39
CA GLU A 284 -4.92 16.79 -3.25
C GLU A 284 -3.46 16.43 -2.93
N GLY A 285 -3.01 15.25 -3.36
CA GLY A 285 -1.65 14.76 -3.19
C GLY A 285 -0.80 14.80 -4.47
N ASP A 286 -1.25 15.50 -5.51
CA ASP A 286 -0.42 15.71 -6.70
C ASP A 286 0.69 16.73 -6.42
N SER A 287 1.85 16.49 -7.02
CA SER A 287 3.02 17.36 -7.14
C SER A 287 2.72 18.63 -7.92
N ASP A 288 3.55 19.64 -7.66
CA ASP A 288 3.61 20.86 -8.44
C ASP A 288 4.99 20.95 -9.12
N PRO A 289 5.08 21.12 -10.46
CA PRO A 289 6.37 21.15 -11.17
C PRO A 289 7.31 22.25 -10.66
N VAL A 290 6.79 23.41 -10.25
CA VAL A 290 7.62 24.48 -9.67
C VAL A 290 8.17 24.02 -8.33
N GLY A 291 7.32 23.48 -7.45
CA GLY A 291 7.77 22.90 -6.18
C GLY A 291 8.79 21.78 -6.35
N GLN A 292 8.65 20.93 -7.37
CA GLN A 292 9.63 19.89 -7.71
C GLN A 292 10.97 20.50 -8.11
N SER A 293 10.98 21.55 -8.94
CA SER A 293 12.21 22.27 -9.32
C SER A 293 12.94 22.88 -8.11
N GLU A 294 12.19 23.41 -7.13
CA GLU A 294 12.73 23.92 -5.87
C GLU A 294 13.38 22.80 -5.04
N LEU A 295 12.76 21.63 -4.95
CA LEU A 295 13.30 20.46 -4.25
C LEU A 295 14.54 19.88 -4.95
N ILE A 296 14.59 19.91 -6.28
CA ILE A 296 15.77 19.49 -7.05
C ILE A 296 16.94 20.42 -6.72
N LYS A 297 16.72 21.73 -6.78
CA LYS A 297 17.75 22.71 -6.43
C LYS A 297 18.25 22.49 -5.00
N PHE A 298 17.33 22.33 -4.05
CA PHE A 298 17.67 22.03 -2.65
C PHE A 298 18.52 20.77 -2.49
N GLY A 299 18.19 19.68 -3.20
CA GLY A 299 18.99 18.46 -3.20
C GLY A 299 20.41 18.67 -3.72
N ARG A 300 20.55 19.41 -4.83
CA ARG A 300 21.86 19.76 -5.42
C ARG A 300 22.70 20.63 -4.49
N ASP A 301 22.07 21.62 -3.86
CA ASP A 301 22.74 22.52 -2.89
C ASP A 301 23.28 21.74 -1.67
N LEU A 302 22.68 20.58 -1.35
CA LEU A 302 23.15 19.65 -0.32
C LEU A 302 24.15 18.58 -0.83
N GLY A 303 24.54 18.65 -2.11
CA GLY A 303 25.49 17.72 -2.73
C GLY A 303 24.90 16.35 -3.06
N PHE A 304 23.58 16.23 -3.20
CA PHE A 304 22.96 15.02 -3.72
C PHE A 304 22.92 15.03 -5.25
N THR A 305 23.07 13.85 -5.85
CA THR A 305 22.57 13.58 -7.20
C THR A 305 21.06 13.33 -7.11
N VAL A 306 20.27 14.10 -7.84
CA VAL A 306 18.81 14.05 -7.77
C VAL A 306 18.27 13.13 -8.86
N LEU A 307 17.63 12.04 -8.45
CA LEU A 307 16.89 11.13 -9.32
C LEU A 307 15.41 11.45 -9.20
N THR A 308 14.78 11.83 -10.31
CA THR A 308 13.33 12.03 -10.37
C THR A 308 12.63 10.80 -10.93
N ILE A 309 11.48 10.45 -10.36
CA ILE A 309 10.68 9.27 -10.72
C ILE A 309 9.20 9.66 -10.79
N GLY A 310 8.44 8.97 -11.64
CA GLY A 310 7.04 9.29 -11.94
C GLY A 310 6.87 9.87 -13.34
N HIS A 311 5.72 10.48 -13.61
CA HIS A 311 5.37 10.95 -14.95
C HIS A 311 5.36 12.48 -15.02
N ASP A 312 5.45 13.05 -16.22
CA ASP A 312 5.34 14.50 -16.43
C ASP A 312 3.92 15.02 -16.14
N ALA A 313 3.81 16.32 -15.86
CA ALA A 313 2.53 17.01 -15.72
C ALA A 313 1.99 17.36 -17.11
N SER A 314 0.84 16.79 -17.50
CA SER A 314 0.27 16.99 -18.85
C SER A 314 -0.26 18.42 -19.07
N TRP A 315 -0.45 19.18 -18.00
CA TRP A 315 -0.92 20.55 -18.00
C TRP A 315 0.21 21.58 -17.91
N ALA A 316 1.44 21.15 -17.63
CA ALA A 316 2.60 22.02 -17.53
C ALA A 316 3.26 22.22 -18.90
N THR A 317 3.98 23.33 -19.08
CA THR A 317 4.77 23.53 -20.28
C THR A 317 5.95 22.55 -20.33
N SER A 318 6.49 22.28 -21.53
CA SER A 318 7.71 21.46 -21.67
C SER A 318 8.85 21.99 -20.80
N GLN A 319 9.05 23.32 -20.79
CA GLN A 319 10.05 23.97 -19.95
C GLN A 319 9.83 23.73 -18.44
N GLN A 320 8.58 23.72 -17.99
CA GLN A 320 8.27 23.42 -16.58
C GLN A 320 8.53 21.95 -16.23
N ASN A 321 8.19 21.02 -17.12
CA ASN A 321 8.49 19.60 -16.93
C ASN A 321 10.00 19.35 -16.93
N GLU A 322 10.74 19.91 -17.89
CA GLU A 322 12.20 19.82 -17.95
C GLU A 322 12.86 20.42 -16.69
N ALA A 323 12.36 21.54 -16.17
CA ALA A 323 12.85 22.11 -14.91
C ALA A 323 12.52 21.24 -13.68
N ALA A 324 11.51 20.37 -13.78
CA ALA A 324 11.15 19.38 -12.78
C ALA A 324 11.86 18.03 -12.98
N HIS A 325 12.81 17.93 -13.92
CA HIS A 325 13.68 16.77 -14.09
C HIS A 325 14.98 16.92 -13.28
N GLY A 326 15.30 15.88 -12.51
CA GLY A 326 16.55 15.79 -11.76
C GLY A 326 17.76 15.63 -12.67
N ASP A 327 18.93 15.35 -12.08
CA ASP A 327 20.13 14.99 -12.84
C ASP A 327 19.89 13.72 -13.66
N ILE A 328 18.99 12.87 -13.16
CA ILE A 328 18.47 11.70 -13.86
C ILE A 328 16.95 11.71 -13.73
N HIS A 329 16.26 11.63 -14.87
CA HIS A 329 14.83 11.40 -14.93
C HIS A 329 14.55 9.94 -15.28
N LEU A 330 14.03 9.19 -14.30
CA LEU A 330 13.68 7.79 -14.47
C LEU A 330 12.32 7.60 -15.15
N GLY A 331 11.47 8.61 -15.15
CA GLY A 331 10.09 8.45 -15.62
C GLY A 331 9.34 7.36 -14.84
N GLU A 332 8.44 6.67 -15.54
CA GLU A 332 7.89 5.39 -15.12
C GLU A 332 8.69 4.25 -15.75
N PHE A 333 9.99 4.14 -15.44
CA PHE A 333 10.92 3.20 -16.09
C PHE A 333 10.41 1.75 -16.20
N TRP A 334 9.53 1.30 -15.30
CA TRP A 334 8.94 -0.03 -15.29
C TRP A 334 7.85 -0.25 -16.35
N ASN A 335 7.32 0.83 -16.93
CA ASN A 335 6.33 0.84 -18.01
C ASN A 335 6.96 1.14 -19.39
N GLU A 336 8.26 1.46 -19.44
CA GLU A 336 8.89 1.88 -20.68
C GLU A 336 9.15 0.70 -21.62
N ALA A 337 8.86 0.91 -22.91
CA ALA A 337 9.08 -0.09 -23.94
C ALA A 337 10.55 -0.54 -23.98
N SER A 338 10.76 -1.85 -24.03
CA SER A 338 12.08 -2.44 -24.20
C SER A 338 12.56 -2.24 -25.64
N THR A 339 13.82 -1.85 -25.82
CA THR A 339 14.46 -1.79 -27.15
C THR A 339 15.58 -2.83 -27.25
N PRO A 340 15.96 -3.28 -28.47
CA PRO A 340 17.10 -4.18 -28.63
C PRO A 340 18.41 -3.61 -28.02
N GLN A 341 18.59 -2.28 -28.06
CA GLN A 341 19.78 -1.60 -27.58
C GLN A 341 19.76 -1.41 -26.06
N ILE A 342 18.59 -1.20 -25.47
CA ILE A 342 18.40 -1.01 -24.03
C ILE A 342 17.26 -1.95 -23.58
N PRO A 343 17.55 -3.24 -23.37
CA PRO A 343 16.56 -4.18 -22.86
C PRO A 343 16.06 -3.73 -21.50
N ASN A 344 14.75 -3.61 -21.33
CA ASN A 344 14.15 -3.19 -20.06
C ASN A 344 13.75 -4.42 -19.23
N PRO A 345 14.47 -4.76 -18.15
CA PRO A 345 14.16 -5.95 -17.36
C PRO A 345 12.89 -5.78 -16.50
N PHE A 346 12.41 -4.55 -16.34
CA PHE A 346 11.27 -4.23 -15.49
C PHE A 346 9.92 -4.33 -16.21
N LEU A 347 9.92 -4.38 -17.54
CA LEU A 347 8.72 -4.43 -18.35
C LEU A 347 7.87 -5.65 -17.97
N ASP A 348 6.57 -5.40 -17.79
CA ASP A 348 5.56 -6.39 -17.35
C ASP A 348 5.85 -7.02 -15.98
N LYS A 349 6.74 -6.42 -15.17
CA LYS A 349 7.00 -6.87 -13.79
C LYS A 349 6.30 -6.02 -12.74
N GLY A 350 5.64 -4.94 -13.15
CA GLY A 350 4.85 -4.07 -12.29
C GLY A 350 5.61 -3.60 -11.04
N ARG A 351 4.96 -3.69 -9.88
CA ARG A 351 5.55 -3.31 -8.58
C ARG A 351 6.77 -4.18 -8.20
N PRO A 352 6.77 -5.51 -8.40
CA PRO A 352 7.95 -6.32 -8.15
C PRO A 352 9.22 -5.86 -8.88
N GLY A 353 9.11 -5.43 -10.14
CA GLY A 353 10.23 -4.85 -10.88
C GLY A 353 10.76 -3.56 -10.25
N GLN A 354 9.85 -2.67 -9.84
CA GLN A 354 10.21 -1.43 -9.13
C GLN A 354 10.91 -1.73 -7.80
N THR A 355 10.40 -2.70 -7.03
CA THR A 355 11.01 -3.11 -5.77
C THR A 355 12.44 -3.59 -5.98
N SER A 356 12.68 -4.44 -6.98
CA SER A 356 14.04 -4.92 -7.29
C SER A 356 15.00 -3.77 -7.59
N PHE A 357 14.55 -2.73 -8.30
CA PHE A 357 15.33 -1.51 -8.52
C PHE A 357 15.62 -0.75 -7.21
N TYR A 358 14.62 -0.54 -6.34
CA TYR A 358 14.84 0.14 -5.06
C TYR A 358 15.77 -0.63 -4.13
N VAL A 359 15.68 -1.96 -4.08
CA VAL A 359 16.61 -2.81 -3.34
C VAL A 359 18.04 -2.63 -3.87
N SER A 360 18.21 -2.59 -5.19
CA SER A 360 19.50 -2.31 -5.83
C SER A 360 20.04 -0.94 -5.43
N LEU A 361 19.20 0.10 -5.49
CA LEU A 361 19.55 1.47 -5.16
C LEU A 361 19.96 1.61 -3.67
N ALA A 362 19.16 1.04 -2.75
CA ALA A 362 19.40 1.09 -1.32
C ALA A 362 20.67 0.35 -0.88
N ARG A 363 21.00 -0.76 -1.54
CA ARG A 363 22.22 -1.53 -1.26
C ARG A 363 23.48 -0.82 -1.73
N ASN A 364 23.42 -0.16 -2.88
CA ASN A 364 24.61 0.34 -3.58
C ASN A 364 24.89 1.84 -3.37
N HIS A 365 23.94 2.61 -2.84
CA HIS A 365 24.09 4.05 -2.65
C HIS A 365 23.53 4.54 -1.31
N ASN A 366 23.86 5.78 -0.97
CA ASN A 366 23.29 6.48 0.19
C ASN A 366 22.06 7.25 -0.28
N VAL A 367 20.89 6.61 -0.20
CA VAL A 367 19.64 7.12 -0.76
C VAL A 367 18.81 7.77 0.34
N VAL A 368 18.20 8.92 0.04
CA VAL A 368 17.05 9.47 0.77
C VAL A 368 15.97 9.75 -0.24
N GLN A 369 14.71 9.50 0.13
CA GLN A 369 13.56 9.78 -0.70
C GLN A 369 12.76 10.96 -0.15
N ILE A 370 12.26 11.82 -1.03
CA ILE A 370 11.34 12.91 -0.68
C ILE A 370 10.22 13.03 -1.72
N GLY A 371 9.04 13.42 -1.29
CA GLY A 371 7.92 13.71 -2.20
C GLY A 371 6.58 13.68 -1.49
N GLN A 372 5.52 13.98 -2.23
CA GLN A 372 4.16 13.72 -1.74
C GLN A 372 3.85 12.24 -1.78
N LYS A 373 3.03 11.78 -0.83
CA LYS A 373 2.74 10.37 -0.67
C LYS A 373 2.20 9.70 -1.93
N THR A 374 2.90 8.64 -2.33
CA THR A 374 2.51 7.73 -3.40
C THR A 374 2.78 6.29 -2.95
N GLY A 375 2.08 5.32 -3.55
CA GLY A 375 2.39 3.90 -3.32
C GLY A 375 3.80 3.50 -3.75
N GLY A 376 4.39 4.23 -4.71
CA GLY A 376 5.79 4.04 -5.09
C GLY A 376 6.77 4.46 -3.99
N MET A 377 6.46 5.56 -3.28
CA MET A 377 7.24 5.97 -2.12
C MET A 377 7.14 4.97 -0.97
N ASP A 378 5.93 4.45 -0.74
CA ASP A 378 5.70 3.41 0.26
C ASP A 378 6.52 2.15 -0.04
N ASN A 379 6.62 1.77 -1.33
CA ASN A 379 7.43 0.63 -1.76
C ASN A 379 8.92 0.81 -1.44
N ALA A 380 9.48 1.98 -1.75
CA ALA A 380 10.87 2.31 -1.44
C ALA A 380 11.13 2.34 0.08
N ALA A 381 10.18 2.88 0.87
CA ALA A 381 10.27 2.91 2.32
C ALA A 381 10.29 1.50 2.93
N LEU A 382 9.49 0.58 2.38
CA LEU A 382 9.43 -0.82 2.82
C LEU A 382 10.73 -1.60 2.60
N VAL A 383 11.58 -1.15 1.67
CA VAL A 383 12.91 -1.74 1.43
C VAL A 383 14.05 -0.94 2.09
N GLY A 384 13.72 -0.03 3.00
CA GLY A 384 14.68 0.62 3.89
C GLY A 384 15.24 1.94 3.41
N ILE A 385 14.71 2.51 2.32
CA ILE A 385 15.09 3.86 1.88
C ILE A 385 14.48 4.88 2.85
N PRO A 386 15.31 5.68 3.56
CA PRO A 386 14.82 6.79 4.39
C PRO A 386 13.90 7.69 3.58
N THR A 387 12.69 7.98 4.09
CA THR A 387 11.65 8.66 3.33
C THR A 387 11.07 9.85 4.08
N ILE A 388 11.05 11.00 3.41
CA ILE A 388 10.41 12.23 3.86
C ILE A 388 9.12 12.43 3.06
N TYR A 389 7.98 12.31 3.71
CA TYR A 389 6.69 12.55 3.08
C TYR A 389 6.27 14.00 3.26
N ILE A 390 5.99 14.68 2.15
CA ILE A 390 5.36 15.99 2.14
C ILE A 390 3.86 15.77 2.19
N GLU A 391 3.23 16.14 3.30
CA GLU A 391 1.81 15.88 3.55
C GLU A 391 1.10 17.14 3.98
N ASP A 392 -0.14 17.32 3.50
CA ASP A 392 -1.02 18.34 4.07
C ASP A 392 -1.36 17.97 5.53
N VAL A 393 -1.26 18.93 6.45
CA VAL A 393 -1.77 18.83 7.84
C VAL A 393 -3.21 18.30 7.93
N LYS A 394 -4.05 18.54 6.92
CA LYS A 394 -5.44 18.05 6.83
C LYS A 394 -5.59 16.80 5.93
N SER A 395 -4.50 16.24 5.43
CA SER A 395 -4.51 15.04 4.58
C SER A 395 -5.10 13.85 5.35
N PRO A 396 -6.12 13.15 4.83
CA PRO A 396 -6.61 11.91 5.45
C PRO A 396 -5.53 10.82 5.48
N SER A 397 -4.53 10.91 4.61
CA SER A 397 -3.38 10.01 4.57
C SER A 397 -2.40 10.21 5.73
N ASN A 398 -2.39 11.39 6.38
CA ASN A 398 -1.49 11.71 7.48
C ASN A 398 -1.70 10.73 8.65
N PHE A 399 -2.95 10.48 9.06
CA PHE A 399 -3.27 9.53 10.14
C PHE A 399 -2.66 8.14 9.90
N ARG A 400 -2.78 7.61 8.68
CA ARG A 400 -2.22 6.30 8.31
C ARG A 400 -0.70 6.26 8.52
N MET A 401 0.00 7.31 8.12
CA MET A 401 1.47 7.34 8.13
C MET A 401 2.06 7.77 9.46
N LYS A 402 1.29 8.38 10.37
CA LYS A 402 1.75 8.72 11.73
C LYS A 402 2.36 7.51 12.46
N MET A 403 1.82 6.31 12.25
CA MET A 403 2.37 5.11 12.85
C MET A 403 3.78 4.80 12.35
N TRP A 404 4.09 5.13 11.09
CA TRP A 404 5.36 4.86 10.43
C TRP A 404 6.49 5.79 10.88
N VAL A 405 6.16 7.03 11.28
CA VAL A 405 7.11 8.03 11.83
C VAL A 405 8.00 7.44 12.92
N SER A 406 7.43 6.56 13.74
CA SER A 406 8.09 6.02 14.93
C SER A 406 8.84 4.69 14.70
N VAL A 407 8.84 4.14 13.48
CA VAL A 407 9.30 2.75 13.23
C VAL A 407 10.19 2.62 12.03
N LEU A 408 9.71 3.08 10.89
CA LEU A 408 10.46 3.04 9.65
C LEU A 408 11.29 4.32 9.60
N ARG A 409 12.32 4.37 8.77
CA ARG A 409 13.17 5.56 8.58
C ARG A 409 12.38 6.70 7.90
N TYR A 410 11.29 7.10 8.52
CA TYR A 410 10.22 7.95 8.01
C TYR A 410 10.29 9.30 8.70
N THR A 411 10.04 10.37 7.95
CA THR A 411 9.77 11.69 8.51
C THR A 411 8.61 12.34 7.77
N GLY A 412 7.70 12.96 8.51
CA GLY A 412 6.63 13.78 7.93
C GLY A 412 7.07 15.22 7.83
N ALA A 413 7.00 15.81 6.65
CA ALA A 413 7.12 17.23 6.39
C ALA A 413 5.72 17.78 6.14
N GLU A 414 5.15 18.46 7.13
CA GLU A 414 3.78 18.96 7.03
C GLU A 414 3.72 20.31 6.30
N VAL A 415 2.84 20.42 5.31
CA VAL A 415 2.54 21.67 4.61
C VAL A 415 1.17 22.20 5.04
N SER A 416 1.07 23.52 5.17
CA SER A 416 -0.14 24.19 5.63
C SER A 416 -1.26 24.20 4.58
N ARG A 417 -0.94 23.92 3.30
CA ARG A 417 -1.84 23.83 2.14
C ARG A 417 -1.34 22.78 1.14
N PRO A 418 -2.23 22.13 0.38
CA PRO A 418 -1.83 21.31 -0.78
C PRO A 418 -1.01 22.15 -1.76
N PRO A 419 -0.05 21.56 -2.49
CA PRO A 419 0.83 22.33 -3.38
C PRO A 419 0.09 22.83 -4.62
N THR A 420 -0.80 22.00 -5.18
CA THR A 420 -1.50 22.33 -6.43
C THR A 420 -2.75 23.19 -6.22
N ILE A 421 -3.15 23.90 -7.27
CA ILE A 421 -4.39 24.71 -7.29
C ILE A 421 -5.62 23.81 -7.05
N LEU A 422 -5.69 22.66 -7.72
CA LEU A 422 -6.80 21.71 -7.53
C LEU A 422 -6.88 21.20 -6.09
N GLY A 423 -5.75 20.83 -5.49
CA GLY A 423 -5.71 20.43 -4.09
C GLY A 423 -6.18 21.55 -3.15
N LYS A 424 -5.72 22.79 -3.39
CA LYS A 424 -6.16 23.96 -2.61
C LYS A 424 -7.66 24.20 -2.71
N TYR A 425 -8.24 24.06 -3.91
CA TYR A 425 -9.68 24.18 -4.13
C TYR A 425 -10.45 23.09 -3.38
N LEU A 426 -10.05 21.83 -3.53
CA LEU A 426 -10.69 20.70 -2.85
C LEU A 426 -10.69 20.86 -1.34
N ARG A 427 -9.62 21.42 -0.77
CA ARG A 427 -9.54 21.73 0.66
C ARG A 427 -10.44 22.89 1.09
N ALA A 428 -10.73 23.83 0.19
CA ALA A 428 -11.62 24.94 0.49
C ALA A 428 -13.09 24.53 0.53
N LEU A 429 -13.44 23.34 -0.01
CA LEU A 429 -14.79 22.81 0.06
C LEU A 429 -15.16 22.43 1.50
N THR A 430 -16.39 22.76 1.88
CA THR A 430 -17.01 22.28 3.11
C THR A 430 -17.31 20.78 3.03
N GLU A 431 -17.57 20.15 4.19
CA GLU A 431 -18.01 18.75 4.23
C GLU A 431 -19.32 18.54 3.47
N ASP A 432 -20.24 19.52 3.53
CA ASP A 432 -21.51 19.46 2.82
C ASP A 432 -21.35 19.60 1.31
N GLU A 433 -20.44 20.46 0.84
CA GLU A 433 -20.11 20.54 -0.59
C GLU A 433 -19.42 19.27 -1.08
N THR A 434 -18.52 18.70 -0.27
CA THR A 434 -17.86 17.43 -0.56
C THR A 434 -18.87 16.29 -0.61
N ARG A 435 -19.82 16.27 0.33
CA ARG A 435 -20.89 15.28 0.38
C ARG A 435 -21.85 15.44 -0.79
N ALA A 436 -22.26 16.66 -1.12
CA ALA A 436 -23.11 16.95 -2.27
C ALA A 436 -22.47 16.52 -3.60
N LEU A 437 -21.15 16.65 -3.76
CA LEU A 437 -20.43 16.14 -4.92
C LEU A 437 -20.48 14.60 -4.99
N ARG A 438 -20.24 13.92 -3.86
CA ARG A 438 -20.30 12.44 -3.76
C ARG A 438 -21.72 11.89 -3.92
N ASP A 439 -22.72 12.60 -3.39
CA ASP A 439 -24.12 12.20 -3.50
C ASP A 439 -24.63 12.43 -4.93
N ARG A 440 -24.15 13.46 -5.63
CA ARG A 440 -24.43 13.64 -7.07
C ARG A 440 -23.80 12.55 -7.94
N GLU A 441 -22.57 12.14 -7.63
CA GLU A 441 -21.91 10.99 -8.25
C GLU A 441 -22.79 9.73 -8.12
N ARG A 442 -23.37 9.50 -6.94
CA ARG A 442 -24.25 8.34 -6.68
C ARG A 442 -25.66 8.46 -7.25
N ALA A 443 -26.29 9.62 -7.16
CA ALA A 443 -27.72 9.79 -7.42
C ALA A 443 -28.05 10.01 -8.91
N PHE A 444 -27.14 10.61 -9.68
CA PHE A 444 -27.43 11.00 -11.07
C PHE A 444 -26.78 10.11 -12.12
N GLY A 445 -26.16 8.99 -11.71
CA GLY A 445 -25.38 8.14 -12.64
C GLY A 445 -24.32 8.93 -13.40
N MET A 446 -23.86 10.06 -12.83
CA MET A 446 -22.77 10.82 -13.41
C MET A 446 -21.53 9.96 -13.27
N SER A 447 -20.88 9.65 -14.39
CA SER A 447 -19.59 8.98 -14.33
C SER A 447 -18.65 9.80 -13.43
N PRO A 448 -17.78 9.15 -12.62
CA PRO A 448 -16.80 9.84 -11.79
C PRO A 448 -16.00 10.90 -12.55
N GLU A 449 -15.77 10.67 -13.85
CA GLU A 449 -15.12 11.59 -14.79
C GLU A 449 -15.87 12.92 -14.94
N LYS A 450 -17.20 12.90 -15.06
CA LYS A 450 -18.01 14.10 -15.25
C LYS A 450 -18.02 14.99 -14.01
N VAL A 451 -18.13 14.39 -12.83
CA VAL A 451 -18.05 15.11 -11.54
C VAL A 451 -16.67 15.73 -11.38
N ARG A 452 -15.60 15.00 -11.70
CA ARG A 452 -14.23 15.50 -11.60
C ARG A 452 -13.93 16.62 -12.60
N LYS A 453 -14.47 16.55 -13.82
CA LYS A 453 -14.39 17.63 -14.79
C LYS A 453 -15.04 18.92 -14.26
N GLU A 454 -16.24 18.81 -13.68
CA GLU A 454 -16.91 19.96 -13.04
C GLU A 454 -16.07 20.54 -11.89
N VAL A 455 -15.49 19.68 -11.04
CA VAL A 455 -14.60 20.09 -9.95
C VAL A 455 -13.35 20.80 -10.47
N LYS A 456 -12.72 20.29 -11.54
CA LYS A 456 -11.56 20.92 -12.19
C LYS A 456 -11.91 22.32 -12.72
N GLU A 457 -13.05 22.47 -13.38
CA GLU A 457 -13.50 23.77 -13.90
C GLU A 457 -13.85 24.76 -12.79
N LYS A 458 -14.52 24.31 -11.72
CA LYS A 458 -14.76 25.16 -10.54
C LYS A 458 -13.45 25.55 -9.85
N ALA A 459 -12.45 24.66 -9.78
CA ALA A 459 -11.14 24.97 -9.23
C ALA A 459 -10.43 26.07 -10.02
N LYS A 460 -10.50 26.05 -11.35
CA LYS A 460 -9.95 27.10 -12.23
C LYS A 460 -10.63 28.45 -11.97
N ASN A 461 -11.96 28.46 -11.93
CA ASN A 461 -12.74 29.68 -11.68
C ASN A 461 -12.46 30.25 -10.29
N TRP A 462 -12.39 29.38 -9.27
CA TRP A 462 -12.03 29.76 -7.91
C TRP A 462 -10.62 30.37 -7.85
N ALA A 463 -9.64 29.78 -8.53
CA ALA A 463 -8.27 30.30 -8.56
C ALA A 463 -8.18 31.69 -9.21
N ALA A 464 -8.92 31.91 -10.30
CA ALA A 464 -9.00 33.21 -10.97
C ALA A 464 -9.62 34.29 -10.06
N GLN A 465 -10.65 33.94 -9.29
CA GLN A 465 -11.31 34.84 -8.36
C GLN A 465 -10.46 35.15 -7.12
N ALA A 466 -9.82 34.13 -6.54
CA ALA A 466 -9.07 34.25 -5.30
C ALA A 466 -7.64 34.80 -5.48
N LYS A 467 -7.25 35.21 -6.70
CA LYS A 467 -5.91 35.70 -7.07
C LYS A 467 -4.79 34.79 -6.51
N VAL A 468 -5.03 33.48 -6.49
CA VAL A 468 -4.13 32.53 -5.83
C VAL A 468 -2.87 32.37 -6.67
N THR A 469 -1.75 32.86 -6.16
CA THR A 469 -0.44 32.58 -6.73
C THR A 469 -0.05 31.11 -6.47
N PRO A 470 0.59 30.41 -7.41
CA PRO A 470 1.21 29.11 -7.14
C PRO A 470 2.05 29.16 -5.86
N GLY A 471 1.94 28.14 -5.02
CA GLY A 471 2.48 28.20 -3.65
C GLY A 471 3.98 27.93 -3.65
N ARG A 472 4.74 28.74 -2.92
CA ARG A 472 6.15 28.47 -2.61
C ARG A 472 6.22 27.40 -1.53
N ILE A 473 7.09 26.39 -1.68
CA ILE A 473 7.28 25.39 -0.63
C ILE A 473 8.13 26.04 0.48
N LEU A 474 7.53 26.25 1.65
CA LEU A 474 8.26 26.64 2.86
C LEU A 474 8.60 25.36 3.62
N LEU A 475 9.84 24.87 3.46
CA LEU A 475 10.35 23.80 4.31
C LEU A 475 10.56 24.36 5.73
N PRO A 476 10.11 23.67 6.80
CA PRO A 476 10.35 24.12 8.16
C PRO A 476 11.86 24.15 8.43
N SER A 477 12.32 25.23 9.08
CA SER A 477 13.72 25.51 9.45
C SER A 477 14.35 24.52 10.46
N ASN A 478 13.62 23.46 10.83
CA ASN A 478 13.91 22.59 11.96
C ASN A 478 13.50 21.14 11.65
N LEU A 479 13.92 20.64 10.48
CA LEU A 479 13.99 19.22 10.22
C LEU A 479 15.07 18.60 11.13
N VAL A 480 14.64 18.10 12.28
CA VAL A 480 15.48 17.35 13.21
C VAL A 480 15.45 15.87 12.80
N PHE A 481 16.59 15.36 12.32
CA PHE A 481 16.76 13.92 12.13
C PHE A 481 16.83 13.25 13.50
N GLN A 482 15.88 12.37 13.82
CA GLN A 482 15.92 11.55 15.04
C GLN A 482 17.16 10.62 14.96
N PRO A 483 18.14 10.73 15.87
CA PRO A 483 19.47 10.13 15.69
C PRO A 483 19.58 8.64 16.02
N SER A 484 18.49 7.86 15.99
CA SER A 484 18.54 6.52 16.58
C SER A 484 19.42 5.51 15.82
N TYR A 485 19.90 5.81 14.60
CA TYR A 485 20.79 4.90 13.85
C TYR A 485 21.87 5.56 12.97
N ILE A 486 22.11 6.88 13.10
CA ILE A 486 23.23 7.59 12.46
C ILE A 486 23.68 8.69 13.42
N SER A 487 24.95 8.67 13.87
CA SER A 487 25.52 9.64 14.82
C SER A 487 25.85 11.00 14.20
N ASN A 488 24.91 11.59 13.45
CA ASN A 488 25.07 12.92 12.87
C ASN A 488 24.03 13.88 13.45
N THR A 489 24.49 14.97 14.06
CA THR A 489 23.62 16.08 14.50
C THR A 489 23.72 17.19 13.48
N ILE A 490 22.60 17.60 12.89
CA ILE A 490 22.51 18.82 12.07
C ILE A 490 21.79 19.88 12.91
N SER A 491 22.50 20.97 13.24
CA SER A 491 21.95 22.11 13.96
C SER A 491 21.89 23.33 13.04
N PHE A 492 20.75 24.00 12.97
CA PHE A 492 20.56 25.23 12.22
C PHE A 492 20.58 26.43 13.17
N ILE A 493 21.39 27.45 12.87
CA ILE A 493 21.36 28.75 13.56
C ILE A 493 20.71 29.76 12.62
N SER A 494 19.57 30.31 13.05
CA SER A 494 18.87 31.39 12.35
C SER A 494 19.50 32.73 12.75
N SER A 495 20.21 33.37 11.81
CA SER A 495 20.47 34.82 11.89
C SER A 495 19.61 35.51 10.82
N GLY A 496 19.00 36.64 11.16
CA GLY A 496 17.90 37.27 10.41
C GLY A 496 18.17 37.73 8.96
N ILE A 497 19.27 37.32 8.32
CA ILE A 497 19.63 37.70 6.94
C ILE A 497 20.12 36.48 6.11
N GLY A 498 20.15 35.26 6.66
CA GLY A 498 20.52 34.08 5.88
C GLY A 498 20.81 32.86 6.76
N ILE A 499 20.60 31.66 6.19
CA ILE A 499 20.87 30.39 6.85
C ILE A 499 22.32 29.99 6.55
N THR A 500 23.12 29.82 7.60
CA THR A 500 24.45 29.19 7.53
C THR A 500 24.35 27.80 8.13
N ALA A 501 24.61 26.76 7.34
CA ALA A 501 24.73 25.39 7.84
C ALA A 501 26.17 25.12 8.28
N ILE A 502 26.36 24.64 9.50
CA ILE A 502 27.65 24.15 10.00
C ILE A 502 27.54 22.62 10.10
N ILE A 503 28.30 21.91 9.28
CA ILE A 503 28.43 20.45 9.35
C ILE A 503 29.71 20.15 10.13
N THR A 504 29.58 19.56 11.32
CA THR A 504 30.71 19.00 12.07
C THR A 504 30.71 17.49 11.87
N THR A 505 31.70 16.97 11.16
CA THR A 505 31.96 15.53 11.05
C THR A 505 33.00 15.12 12.09
N GLN A 506 32.65 14.23 13.01
CA GLN A 506 33.64 13.32 13.61
C GLN A 506 33.58 12.02 12.81
N LEU A 507 34.73 11.65 12.22
CA LEU A 507 34.93 10.39 11.53
C LEU A 507 35.41 9.35 12.55
N GLU A 508 34.70 8.24 12.67
CA GLU A 508 35.30 6.93 12.96
C GLU A 508 35.39 6.13 11.66
#